data_AF-A0A0L8AN82-F1
#
_entry.id   AF-A0A0L8AN82-F1
#
_cell.length_a   1.000
_cell.length_b   1.000
_cell.length_c   1.000
_cell.angle_alpha   90.00
_cell.angle_beta   90.00
_cell.angle_gamma   90.00
#
_symmetry.space_group_name_H-M   'P 1'
#
loop_
_entity.id
_entity.type
_entity.pdbx_description
1 polymer ?
#
loop_
_entity_poly.entity_id
_entity_poly.type
_entity_poly.pdbx_seq_one_letter_code
_entity_poly.pdbx_strand_id
1 'polypeptide(L)'
;MTIEITNALKELTGELNDKSFNASNYLGSIGSEEVVNAMIALLNDPNPETRFMAARTLGLVENNSAALSPLFEAFDKKENKEILGDLLMSLEGFDVSNNYVDLFKLYLFGSFKVSKIAEDLLDHKEFNITPRVLKKAQKHWAHYSNNVKQDEAFALQKIEVEQRLNDLKSFLENLESEN
;
A
#
# COMPACT_ATOMS: atom_id res chain seq x y z
N MET A 1 29.63 -5.59 9.42
CA MET A 1 28.60 -5.36 8.40
C MET A 1 27.84 -6.63 7.99
N THR A 2 28.36 -7.55 7.17
CA THR A 2 27.58 -8.74 6.72
C THR A 2 27.12 -9.67 7.85
N ILE A 3 27.94 -9.86 8.88
CA ILE A 3 27.57 -10.65 10.08
C ILE A 3 26.42 -9.97 10.85
N GLU A 4 26.39 -8.64 10.87
CA GLU A 4 25.36 -7.87 11.60
C GLU A 4 24.02 -7.91 10.84
N ILE A 5 24.05 -7.82 9.50
CA ILE A 5 22.86 -8.03 8.66
C ILE A 5 22.28 -9.43 8.89
N THR A 6 23.13 -10.47 8.84
CA THR A 6 22.69 -11.86 9.04
C THR A 6 22.02 -12.07 10.40
N ASN A 7 22.62 -11.51 11.46
CA ASN A 7 22.03 -11.57 12.80
C ASN A 7 20.71 -10.82 12.89
N ALA A 8 20.63 -9.62 12.32
CA ALA A 8 19.40 -8.83 12.30
C ALA A 8 18.28 -9.55 11.51
N LEU A 9 18.59 -10.18 10.38
CA LEU A 9 17.62 -11.00 9.64
C LEU A 9 17.04 -12.13 10.49
N LYS A 10 17.88 -12.79 11.30
CA LYS A 10 17.43 -13.83 12.22
C LYS A 10 16.53 -13.26 13.33
N GLU A 11 16.87 -12.09 13.87
CA GLU A 11 16.07 -11.41 14.90
C GLU A 11 14.75 -10.83 14.36
N LEU A 12 14.69 -10.52 13.06
CA LEU A 12 13.49 -10.04 12.39
C LEU A 12 12.40 -11.14 12.25
N THR A 13 12.82 -12.39 12.07
CA THR A 13 11.92 -13.53 11.80
C THR A 13 11.39 -14.15 13.10
N GLY A 14 10.20 -14.75 13.03
CA GLY A 14 9.55 -15.35 14.19
C GLY A 14 8.57 -14.40 14.86
N GLU A 15 8.68 -14.27 16.18
CA GLU A 15 7.72 -13.52 17.01
C GLU A 15 7.96 -12.00 16.99
N LEU A 16 6.88 -11.20 17.02
CA LEU A 16 6.97 -9.75 17.24
C LEU A 16 7.42 -9.43 18.66
N ASN A 17 8.56 -8.77 18.77
CA ASN A 17 9.13 -8.31 20.03
C ASN A 17 10.10 -7.16 19.78
N ASP A 18 10.67 -6.59 20.84
CA ASP A 18 11.59 -5.47 20.73
C ASP A 18 12.81 -5.77 19.83
N LYS A 19 13.28 -7.02 19.78
CA LYS A 19 14.41 -7.40 18.92
C LYS A 19 14.03 -7.34 17.45
N SER A 20 12.85 -7.82 17.07
CA SER A 20 12.42 -7.76 15.66
C SER A 20 12.20 -6.32 15.21
N PHE A 21 11.63 -5.45 16.06
CA PHE A 21 11.53 -4.01 15.78
C PHE A 21 12.90 -3.31 15.66
N ASN A 22 13.84 -3.61 16.56
CA ASN A 22 15.20 -3.07 16.50
C ASN A 22 15.95 -3.55 15.25
N ALA A 23 15.84 -4.84 14.92
CA ALA A 23 16.41 -5.41 13.71
C ALA A 23 15.84 -4.75 12.45
N SER A 24 14.53 -4.52 12.41
CA SER A 24 13.87 -3.84 11.30
C SER A 24 14.33 -2.39 11.14
N ASN A 25 14.48 -1.64 12.25
CA ASN A 25 15.02 -0.27 12.20
C ASN A 25 16.46 -0.25 11.68
N TYR A 26 17.31 -1.17 12.18
CA TYR A 26 18.68 -1.33 11.73
C TYR A 26 18.76 -1.67 10.24
N LEU A 27 18.05 -2.71 9.79
CA LEU A 27 18.01 -3.13 8.39
C LEU A 27 17.45 -2.04 7.48
N GLY A 28 16.39 -1.35 7.91
CA GLY A 28 15.80 -0.22 7.20
C GLY A 28 16.82 0.91 6.97
N SER A 29 17.59 1.26 8.02
CA SER A 29 18.64 2.28 7.92
C SER A 29 19.83 1.88 7.03
N ILE A 30 20.08 0.57 6.87
CA ILE A 30 21.12 0.08 5.95
C ILE A 30 20.63 0.24 4.50
N GLY A 31 19.39 -0.17 4.24
CA GLY A 31 18.73 0.01 2.94
C GLY A 31 19.49 -0.55 1.73
N SER A 32 20.39 -1.51 1.93
CA SER A 32 21.17 -2.10 0.84
C SER A 32 20.30 -2.98 -0.04
N GLU A 33 20.74 -3.21 -1.28
CA GLU A 33 20.05 -4.12 -2.21
C GLU A 33 19.92 -5.54 -1.63
N GLU A 34 20.92 -6.00 -0.88
CA GLU A 34 20.88 -7.28 -0.14
C GLU A 34 19.71 -7.31 0.86
N VAL A 35 19.52 -6.23 1.63
CA VAL A 35 18.42 -6.12 2.59
C VAL A 35 17.07 -6.09 1.88
N VAL A 36 16.94 -5.29 0.81
CA VAL A 36 15.71 -5.19 0.03
C VAL A 36 15.32 -6.56 -0.53
N ASN A 37 16.27 -7.27 -1.15
CA ASN A 37 16.03 -8.61 -1.69
C ASN A 37 15.66 -9.62 -0.61
N ALA A 38 16.31 -9.57 0.55
CA ALA A 38 15.96 -10.42 1.69
C ALA A 38 14.53 -10.14 2.19
N MET A 39 14.13 -8.87 2.31
CA MET A 39 12.78 -8.52 2.75
C MET A 39 11.71 -8.94 1.72
N ILE A 40 11.99 -8.77 0.42
CA ILE A 40 11.11 -9.26 -0.65
C ILE A 40 10.88 -10.77 -0.53
N ALA A 41 11.92 -11.55 -0.24
CA ALA A 41 11.77 -12.98 0.01
C ALA A 41 10.87 -13.26 1.22
N LEU A 42 11.08 -12.53 2.33
CA LEU A 42 10.33 -12.68 3.58
C LEU A 42 8.86 -12.24 3.48
N LEU A 43 8.43 -11.52 2.44
CA LEU A 43 7.01 -11.28 2.16
C LEU A 43 6.23 -12.59 1.88
N ASN A 44 6.92 -13.70 1.69
CA ASN A 44 6.36 -15.03 1.47
C ASN A 44 6.61 -15.99 2.64
N ASP A 45 7.12 -15.50 3.77
CA ASP A 45 7.39 -16.32 4.94
C ASP A 45 6.08 -16.96 5.48
N PRO A 46 6.08 -18.23 5.94
CA PRO A 46 4.88 -18.85 6.51
C PRO A 46 4.35 -18.10 7.75
N ASN A 47 5.20 -17.40 8.49
CA ASN A 47 4.81 -16.64 9.67
C ASN A 47 4.29 -15.23 9.28
N PRO A 48 3.02 -14.89 9.60
CA PRO A 48 2.45 -13.57 9.29
C PRO A 48 3.19 -12.40 9.95
N GLU A 49 3.76 -12.59 11.14
CA GLU A 49 4.52 -11.57 11.85
C GLU A 49 5.84 -11.26 11.12
N THR A 50 6.48 -12.28 10.55
CA THR A 50 7.67 -12.10 9.72
C THR A 50 7.35 -11.34 8.43
N ARG A 51 6.21 -11.66 7.78
CA ARG A 51 5.75 -10.90 6.60
C ARG A 51 5.46 -9.44 6.92
N PHE A 52 4.85 -9.16 8.08
CA PHE A 52 4.64 -7.81 8.58
C PHE A 52 5.96 -7.06 8.78
N MET A 53 6.92 -7.67 9.47
CA MET A 53 8.23 -7.05 9.70
C MET A 53 8.99 -6.81 8.39
N ALA A 54 8.87 -7.70 7.41
CA ALA A 54 9.44 -7.51 6.08
C ALA A 54 8.84 -6.28 5.38
N ALA A 55 7.51 -6.16 5.33
CA ALA A 55 6.82 -5.01 4.75
C ALA A 55 7.19 -3.71 5.46
N ARG A 56 7.15 -3.70 6.80
CA ARG A 56 7.57 -2.55 7.61
C ARG A 56 9.00 -2.12 7.26
N THR A 57 9.94 -3.07 7.24
CA THR A 57 11.36 -2.77 6.95
C THR A 57 11.52 -2.18 5.56
N LEU A 58 10.81 -2.70 4.56
CA LEU A 58 10.84 -2.13 3.20
C LEU A 58 10.34 -0.69 3.17
N GLY A 59 9.30 -0.36 3.94
CA GLY A 59 8.83 1.03 4.09
C GLY A 59 9.83 1.98 4.75
N LEU A 60 10.83 1.47 5.48
CA LEU A 60 11.86 2.32 6.09
C LEU A 60 13.04 2.63 5.14
N VAL A 61 13.12 1.98 3.98
CA VAL A 61 14.25 2.11 3.05
C VAL A 61 13.98 3.22 2.01
N GLU A 62 14.88 4.20 1.88
CA GLU A 62 14.71 5.36 0.97
C GLU A 62 14.75 5.02 -0.54
N ASN A 63 15.24 3.84 -0.93
CA ASN A 63 15.33 3.37 -2.33
C ASN A 63 14.61 2.03 -2.55
N ASN A 64 13.38 1.91 -2.03
CA ASN A 64 12.61 0.67 -1.98
C ASN A 64 11.75 0.38 -3.22
N SER A 65 11.85 1.15 -4.31
CA SER A 65 10.94 1.04 -5.47
C SER A 65 10.84 -0.37 -6.06
N ALA A 66 11.92 -1.15 -6.04
CA ALA A 66 11.94 -2.54 -6.49
C ALA A 66 11.00 -3.46 -5.69
N ALA A 67 10.67 -3.10 -4.45
CA ALA A 67 9.82 -3.88 -3.56
C ALA A 67 8.32 -3.54 -3.68
N LEU A 68 7.96 -2.50 -4.45
CA LEU A 68 6.57 -2.08 -4.57
C LEU A 68 5.69 -3.14 -5.26
N SER A 69 6.17 -3.72 -6.37
CA SER A 69 5.43 -4.80 -7.05
C SER A 69 5.30 -6.05 -6.17
N PRO A 70 6.38 -6.57 -5.53
CA PRO A 70 6.25 -7.66 -4.55
C PRO A 70 5.29 -7.38 -3.39
N LEU A 71 5.22 -6.14 -2.90
CA LEU A 71 4.25 -5.77 -1.86
C LEU A 71 2.81 -5.85 -2.34
N PHE A 72 2.50 -5.31 -3.53
CA PHE A 72 1.16 -5.45 -4.10
C PHE A 72 0.80 -6.91 -4.37
N GLU A 73 1.75 -7.73 -4.83
CA GLU A 73 1.54 -9.18 -4.94
C GLU A 73 1.23 -9.82 -3.59
N ALA A 74 1.93 -9.42 -2.53
CA ALA A 74 1.65 -9.89 -1.18
C ALA A 74 0.25 -9.45 -0.69
N PHE A 75 -0.22 -8.27 -1.06
CA PHE A 75 -1.56 -7.79 -0.69
C PHE A 75 -2.69 -8.65 -1.29
N ASP A 76 -2.48 -9.19 -2.49
CA ASP A 76 -3.46 -10.04 -3.19
C ASP A 76 -3.51 -11.48 -2.65
N LYS A 77 -2.58 -11.86 -1.78
CA LYS A 77 -2.53 -13.22 -1.22
C LYS A 77 -3.61 -13.45 -0.17
N LYS A 78 -4.30 -14.59 -0.30
CA LYS A 78 -5.37 -14.99 0.64
C LYS A 78 -4.89 -15.12 2.08
N GLU A 79 -3.65 -15.59 2.30
CA GLU A 79 -3.04 -15.73 3.63
C GLU A 79 -2.73 -14.39 4.31
N ASN A 80 -2.75 -13.29 3.55
CA ASN A 80 -2.49 -11.95 4.06
C ASN A 80 -3.76 -11.15 4.36
N LYS A 81 -4.95 -11.70 4.10
CA LYS A 81 -6.22 -10.97 4.30
C LYS A 81 -6.37 -10.37 5.70
N GLU A 82 -6.00 -11.14 6.72
CA GLU A 82 -6.12 -10.72 8.13
C GLU A 82 -5.10 -9.64 8.51
N ILE A 83 -3.92 -9.64 7.87
CA ILE A 83 -2.83 -8.68 8.14
C ILE A 83 -2.71 -7.60 7.06
N LEU A 84 -3.62 -7.56 6.08
CA LEU A 84 -3.49 -6.69 4.91
C LEU A 84 -3.40 -5.21 5.29
N GLY A 85 -4.17 -4.79 6.30
CA GLY A 85 -4.06 -3.42 6.81
C GLY A 85 -2.67 -3.12 7.36
N ASP A 86 -2.04 -4.09 8.04
CA ASP A 86 -0.70 -3.93 8.59
C ASP A 86 0.38 -3.90 7.52
N LEU A 87 0.23 -4.71 6.47
CA LEU A 87 1.13 -4.66 5.31
C LEU A 87 0.96 -3.34 4.55
N LEU A 88 -0.28 -2.86 4.40
CA LEU A 88 -0.59 -1.65 3.63
C LEU A 88 0.02 -0.39 4.25
N MET A 89 0.12 -0.30 5.58
CA MET A 89 0.80 0.81 6.27
C MET A 89 2.24 1.02 5.79
N SER A 90 2.92 -0.03 5.31
CA SER A 90 4.28 0.12 4.78
C SER A 90 4.37 1.11 3.61
N LEU A 91 3.28 1.30 2.84
CA LEU A 91 3.24 2.22 1.71
C LEU A 91 3.40 3.71 2.10
N GLU A 92 3.29 4.05 3.38
CA GLU A 92 3.66 5.38 3.88
C GLU A 92 5.10 5.75 3.51
N GLY A 93 6.00 4.76 3.49
CA GLY A 93 7.40 4.92 3.12
C GLY A 93 7.73 4.72 1.64
N PHE A 94 6.71 4.58 0.78
CA PHE A 94 6.91 4.38 -0.66
C PHE A 94 6.48 5.60 -1.47
N ASP A 95 7.13 5.78 -2.62
CA ASP A 95 6.58 6.52 -3.74
C ASP A 95 5.50 5.66 -4.40
N VAL A 96 4.24 6.06 -4.19
CA VAL A 96 3.04 5.42 -4.74
C VAL A 96 2.37 6.26 -5.83
N SER A 97 3.09 7.23 -6.40
CA SER A 97 2.55 8.21 -7.35
C SER A 97 1.86 7.59 -8.56
N ASN A 98 2.24 6.38 -8.94
CA ASN A 98 1.66 5.65 -10.08
C ASN A 98 0.59 4.60 -9.67
N ASN A 99 0.24 4.51 -8.39
CA ASN A 99 -0.62 3.45 -7.83
C ASN A 99 -2.00 3.92 -7.39
N TYR A 100 -2.45 5.09 -7.85
CA TYR A 100 -3.78 5.64 -7.51
C TYR A 100 -4.91 4.61 -7.68
N VAL A 101 -4.95 3.90 -8.82
CA VAL A 101 -6.02 2.93 -9.10
C VAL A 101 -5.97 1.74 -8.14
N ASP A 102 -4.78 1.31 -7.74
CA ASP A 102 -4.61 0.17 -6.83
C ASP A 102 -5.07 0.55 -5.41
N LEU A 103 -4.66 1.73 -4.92
CA LEU A 103 -5.12 2.26 -3.65
C LEU A 103 -6.63 2.55 -3.67
N PHE A 104 -7.15 3.09 -4.77
CA PHE A 104 -8.59 3.32 -4.91
C PHE A 104 -9.40 2.02 -4.88
N LYS A 105 -8.89 0.91 -5.44
CA LYS A 105 -9.51 -0.40 -5.27
C LYS A 105 -9.49 -0.86 -3.81
N LEU A 106 -8.38 -0.69 -3.11
CA LEU A 106 -8.28 -1.04 -1.68
C LEU A 106 -9.23 -0.20 -0.83
N TYR A 107 -9.40 1.08 -1.17
CA TYR A 107 -10.39 1.95 -0.55
C TYR A 107 -11.82 1.43 -0.73
N LEU A 108 -12.20 1.05 -1.95
CA LEU A 108 -13.56 0.57 -2.25
C LEU A 108 -13.85 -0.83 -1.67
N PHE A 109 -12.93 -1.79 -1.88
CA PHE A 109 -13.19 -3.22 -1.63
C PHE A 109 -12.52 -3.78 -0.36
N GLY A 110 -11.74 -2.96 0.36
CA GLY A 110 -11.04 -3.35 1.57
C GLY A 110 -11.94 -3.62 2.78
N SER A 111 -11.37 -4.25 3.80
CA SER A 111 -11.97 -4.21 5.14
C SER A 111 -11.93 -2.78 5.68
N PHE A 112 -12.67 -2.47 6.74
CA PHE A 112 -12.69 -1.12 7.33
C PHE A 112 -11.29 -0.53 7.55
N LYS A 113 -10.36 -1.31 8.12
CA LYS A 113 -8.96 -0.89 8.34
C LYS A 113 -8.23 -0.60 7.01
N VAL A 114 -8.35 -1.51 6.05
CA VAL A 114 -7.71 -1.37 4.71
C VAL A 114 -8.26 -0.15 3.98
N SER A 115 -9.58 0.03 3.99
CA SER A 115 -10.23 1.17 3.36
C SER A 115 -9.78 2.49 3.97
N LYS A 116 -9.66 2.58 5.31
CA LYS A 116 -9.22 3.81 5.99
C LYS A 116 -7.76 4.16 5.71
N ILE A 117 -6.87 3.18 5.68
CA ILE A 117 -5.46 3.41 5.32
C ILE A 117 -5.33 3.80 3.84
N ALA A 118 -6.05 3.11 2.95
CA ALA A 118 -6.05 3.45 1.52
C ALA A 118 -6.61 4.85 1.27
N GLU A 119 -7.66 5.25 1.98
CA GLU A 119 -8.23 6.60 1.94
C GLU A 119 -7.20 7.65 2.39
N ASP A 120 -6.54 7.43 3.53
CA ASP A 120 -5.51 8.33 4.04
C ASP A 120 -4.34 8.51 3.06
N LEU A 121 -3.87 7.41 2.45
CA LEU A 121 -2.85 7.46 1.40
C LEU A 121 -3.35 8.24 0.16
N LEU A 122 -4.61 8.06 -0.23
CA LEU A 122 -5.20 8.77 -1.38
C LEU A 122 -5.34 10.28 -1.13
N ASP A 123 -5.51 10.70 0.12
CA ASP A 123 -5.68 12.11 0.49
C ASP A 123 -4.34 12.85 0.69
N HIS A 124 -3.28 12.14 1.09
CA HIS A 124 -2.03 12.78 1.49
C HIS A 124 -0.84 12.48 0.57
N LYS A 125 -0.91 11.51 -0.33
CA LYS A 125 0.14 11.24 -1.32
C LYS A 125 -0.12 11.98 -2.63
N GLU A 126 0.97 12.34 -3.30
CA GLU A 126 0.90 12.91 -4.65
C GLU A 126 0.76 11.79 -5.69
N PHE A 127 -0.10 12.01 -6.70
CA PHE A 127 -0.37 11.03 -7.74
C PHE A 127 -0.23 11.61 -9.15
N ASN A 128 0.31 10.80 -10.05
CA ASN A 128 0.35 11.08 -11.48
C ASN A 128 -1.02 10.77 -12.10
N ILE A 129 -1.93 11.73 -12.05
CA ILE A 129 -3.28 11.59 -12.59
C ILE A 129 -3.28 11.82 -14.09
N THR A 130 -3.84 10.86 -14.83
CA THR A 130 -4.03 10.92 -16.28
C THR A 130 -5.47 10.56 -16.64
N PRO A 131 -5.96 10.90 -17.86
CA PRO A 131 -7.29 10.46 -18.31
C PRO A 131 -7.49 8.93 -18.23
N ARG A 132 -6.40 8.15 -18.43
CA ARG A 132 -6.43 6.70 -18.30
C ARG A 132 -6.63 6.25 -16.84
N VAL A 133 -6.00 6.92 -15.89
CA VAL A 133 -6.16 6.65 -14.44
C VAL A 133 -7.60 6.94 -14.02
N LEU A 134 -8.13 8.12 -14.36
CA LEU A 134 -9.51 8.50 -14.06
C LEU A 134 -10.52 7.50 -14.63
N LYS A 135 -10.36 7.13 -15.91
CA LYS A 135 -11.25 6.14 -16.57
C LYS A 135 -11.24 4.78 -15.86
N LYS A 136 -10.08 4.32 -15.37
CA LYS A 136 -9.97 3.06 -14.60
C LYS A 136 -10.65 3.19 -13.23
N ALA A 137 -10.43 4.30 -12.51
CA ALA A 137 -11.07 4.55 -11.23
C ALA A 137 -12.60 4.58 -11.36
N GLN A 138 -13.14 5.29 -12.35
CA GLN A 138 -14.57 5.30 -12.68
C GLN A 138 -15.11 3.91 -12.98
N LYS A 139 -14.37 3.07 -13.70
CA LYS A 139 -14.76 1.67 -13.95
C LYS A 139 -14.87 0.86 -12.66
N HIS A 140 -13.91 1.01 -11.74
CA HIS A 140 -13.95 0.33 -10.45
C HIS A 140 -15.08 0.84 -9.57
N TRP A 141 -15.34 2.15 -9.57
CA TRP A 141 -16.48 2.75 -8.88
C TRP A 141 -17.80 2.20 -9.44
N ALA A 142 -17.99 2.19 -10.76
CA ALA A 142 -19.18 1.64 -11.39
C ALA A 142 -19.38 0.15 -11.06
N HIS A 143 -18.30 -0.62 -10.97
CA HIS A 143 -18.40 -2.00 -10.50
C HIS A 143 -18.84 -2.07 -9.03
N TYR A 144 -18.21 -1.30 -8.14
CA TYR A 144 -18.54 -1.29 -6.72
C TYR A 144 -19.98 -0.87 -6.46
N SER A 145 -20.40 0.27 -7.01
CA SER A 145 -21.71 0.88 -6.76
C SER A 145 -22.87 0.02 -7.25
N ASN A 146 -22.67 -0.78 -8.31
CA ASN A 146 -23.68 -1.70 -8.82
C ASN A 146 -23.77 -3.02 -8.04
N ASN A 147 -22.78 -3.36 -7.20
CA ASN A 147 -22.70 -4.66 -6.52
C ASN A 147 -22.80 -4.57 -4.99
N VAL A 148 -22.80 -3.36 -4.43
CA VAL A 148 -22.95 -3.13 -2.99
C VAL A 148 -24.41 -2.89 -2.61
N LYS A 149 -24.75 -3.18 -1.35
CA LYS A 149 -26.06 -2.89 -0.79
C LYS A 149 -26.32 -1.39 -0.78
N GLN A 150 -27.50 -0.98 -1.25
CA GLN A 150 -27.91 0.42 -1.38
C GLN A 150 -28.51 0.92 -0.06
N ASP A 151 -27.68 1.08 0.97
CA ASP A 151 -28.08 1.60 2.28
C ASP A 151 -27.42 2.96 2.61
N GLU A 152 -27.65 3.48 3.82
CA GLU A 152 -27.17 4.80 4.24
C GLU A 152 -25.64 4.91 4.20
N ALA A 153 -24.93 3.83 4.54
CA ALA A 153 -23.47 3.79 4.48
C ALA A 153 -22.99 3.95 3.03
N PHE A 154 -23.64 3.25 2.08
CA PHE A 154 -23.35 3.43 0.66
C PHE A 154 -23.68 4.86 0.18
N ALA A 155 -24.78 5.46 0.64
CA ALA A 155 -25.15 6.81 0.24
C ALA A 155 -24.08 7.85 0.63
N LEU A 156 -23.50 7.72 1.83
CA LEU A 156 -22.38 8.56 2.28
C LEU A 156 -21.13 8.35 1.43
N GLN A 157 -20.73 7.08 1.25
CA GLN A 157 -19.55 6.73 0.45
C GLN A 157 -19.69 7.17 -1.01
N LYS A 158 -20.90 7.12 -1.57
CA LYS A 158 -21.19 7.59 -2.92
C LYS A 158 -20.89 9.07 -3.07
N ILE A 159 -21.30 9.90 -2.12
CA ILE A 159 -21.04 11.35 -2.15
C ILE A 159 -19.53 11.60 -2.15
N GLU A 160 -18.79 10.95 -1.24
CA GLU A 160 -17.34 11.09 -1.12
C GLU A 160 -16.60 10.65 -2.39
N VAL A 161 -16.93 9.46 -2.92
CA VAL A 161 -16.28 8.91 -4.12
C VAL A 161 -16.58 9.75 -5.35
N GLU A 162 -17.84 10.14 -5.57
CA GLU A 162 -18.22 10.93 -6.74
C GLU A 162 -17.60 12.32 -6.70
N GLN A 163 -17.52 12.94 -5.52
CA GLN A 163 -16.79 14.20 -5.35
C GLN A 163 -15.32 14.04 -5.72
N ARG A 164 -14.61 13.06 -5.16
CA ARG A 164 -13.20 12.78 -5.48
C ARG A 164 -12.98 12.57 -6.98
N LEU A 165 -13.84 11.82 -7.66
CA LEU A 165 -13.72 11.58 -9.11
C LEU A 165 -14.00 12.85 -9.93
N ASN A 166 -14.90 13.72 -9.49
CA ASN A 166 -15.16 15.01 -10.12
C ASN A 166 -13.99 15.98 -9.94
N ASP A 167 -13.33 15.98 -8.77
CA ASP A 167 -12.15 16.79 -8.52
C ASP A 167 -11.00 16.38 -9.45
N LEU A 168 -10.76 15.07 -9.60
CA LEU A 168 -9.77 14.55 -10.57
C LEU A 168 -10.11 14.93 -12.02
N LYS A 169 -11.39 14.89 -12.38
CA LYS A 169 -11.84 15.31 -13.71
C LYS A 169 -11.55 16.79 -13.95
N SER A 170 -11.90 17.64 -12.99
CA SER A 170 -11.69 19.09 -13.06
C SER A 170 -10.20 19.43 -13.13
N PHE A 171 -9.36 18.72 -12.37
CA PHE A 171 -7.90 18.84 -12.46
C PHE A 171 -7.38 18.58 -13.87
N LEU A 172 -7.83 17.50 -14.52
CA LEU A 172 -7.42 17.16 -15.88
C LEU A 172 -7.91 18.17 -16.93
N GLU A 173 -9.15 18.65 -16.80
CA GLU A 173 -9.71 19.68 -17.70
C GLU A 173 -8.93 20.99 -17.62
N ASN A 174 -8.49 21.39 -16.42
CA ASN A 174 -7.67 22.58 -16.24
C ASN A 174 -6.28 22.44 -16.89
N LEU A 175 -5.63 21.27 -16.76
CA LEU A 175 -4.35 21.00 -17.43
C LEU A 175 -4.44 21.08 -18.96
N GLU A 176 -5.56 20.67 -19.54
CA GLU A 176 -5.79 20.78 -21.00
C GLU A 176 -6.01 22.23 -21.46
N SER A 177 -6.54 23.09 -20.58
CA SER A 177 -6.79 24.52 -20.90
C SER A 177 -5.55 25.41 -20.82
N GLU A 178 -4.50 24.95 -20.13
CA GLU A 178 -3.24 25.67 -19.94
C GLU A 178 -2.17 25.33 -21.01
N ASN A 179 -2.42 24.33 -21.85
CA ASN A 179 -1.54 23.87 -22.94
C ASN A 179 -2.06 24.27 -24.33
#